data_AF-A0A1G5T340-F1
#
_entry.id   AF-A0A1G5T340-F1
#
_cell.length_a   1.000
_cell.length_b   1.000
_cell.length_c   1.000
_cell.angle_alpha   90.00
_cell.angle_beta   90.00
_cell.angle_gamma   90.00
#
_symmetry.space_group_name_H-M   'P 1'
#
loop_
_entity.id
_entity.type
_entity.pdbx_description
1 polymer ?
#
loop_
_entity_poly.entity_id
_entity_poly.type
_entity_poly.pdbx_seq_one_letter_code
_entity_poly.pdbx_strand_id
1 'polypeptide(L)'
;MSASDFHRRRRSFSGTKALETLGASIAAIKKQDDLSWNDVGLVLGKQRETAAGYASGEGDMGLISFLLGTREWNGQFANAVMALIDMKIVPLDACHLPAAEAVLVIMRALVALQEATSAGGELSDDALRANRDAIEAAAQVFDGYRERLARTAG
;
A
#
# COMPACT_ATOMS: atom_id res chain seq x y z
N MET A 1 -12.12 24.93 -32.48
CA MET A 1 -11.84 25.29 -31.06
C MET A 1 -11.82 23.99 -30.27
N SER A 2 -10.64 23.60 -29.78
CA SER A 2 -10.45 22.35 -29.04
C SER A 2 -11.01 22.51 -27.63
N ALA A 3 -12.03 21.75 -27.29
CA ALA A 3 -12.55 21.69 -25.93
C ALA A 3 -11.54 20.91 -25.08
N SER A 4 -10.92 21.60 -24.13
CA SER A 4 -10.03 21.01 -23.15
C SER A 4 -10.83 20.08 -22.23
N ASP A 5 -10.67 18.77 -22.41
CA ASP A 5 -11.08 17.74 -21.44
C ASP A 5 -10.21 17.82 -20.18
N PHE A 6 -10.43 18.85 -19.37
CA PHE A 6 -10.02 18.83 -17.97
C PHE A 6 -10.98 17.92 -17.22
N HIS A 7 -10.62 16.63 -17.10
CA HIS A 7 -11.34 15.67 -16.29
C HIS A 7 -11.60 16.23 -14.88
N ARG A 8 -12.86 16.57 -14.62
CA ARG A 8 -13.34 17.04 -13.32
C ARG A 8 -13.13 15.91 -12.29
N ARG A 9 -12.09 16.08 -11.48
CA ARG A 9 -11.75 15.31 -10.27
C ARG A 9 -13.01 14.79 -9.58
N ARG A 10 -13.15 13.46 -9.44
CA ARG A 10 -14.34 12.81 -8.85
C ARG A 10 -14.59 13.42 -7.47
N ARG A 11 -15.71 14.15 -7.31
CA ARG A 11 -16.10 14.82 -6.06
C ARG A 11 -16.75 13.89 -5.03
N SER A 12 -17.03 12.64 -5.40
CA SER A 12 -17.75 11.70 -4.56
C SER A 12 -16.91 10.45 -4.25
N PHE A 13 -16.83 10.13 -2.96
CA PHE A 13 -16.23 8.93 -2.41
C PHE A 13 -17.33 7.90 -2.16
N SER A 14 -17.17 6.67 -2.67
CA SER A 14 -18.11 5.59 -2.41
C SER A 14 -17.65 4.81 -1.18
N GLY A 15 -18.41 4.91 -0.09
CA GLY A 15 -18.15 4.16 1.14
C GLY A 15 -18.16 2.65 0.91
N THR A 16 -19.11 2.14 0.12
CA THR A 16 -19.16 0.72 -0.28
C THR A 16 -17.89 0.30 -1.00
N LYS A 17 -17.40 1.14 -1.92
CA LYS A 17 -16.15 0.83 -2.65
C LYS A 17 -14.95 0.79 -1.71
N ALA A 18 -14.92 1.66 -0.70
CA ALA A 18 -13.88 1.65 0.30
C ALA A 18 -13.89 0.38 1.15
N LEU A 19 -15.08 -0.07 1.60
CA LEU A 19 -15.23 -1.31 2.36
C LEU A 19 -14.83 -2.55 1.54
N GLU A 20 -15.28 -2.65 0.28
CA GLU A 20 -14.86 -3.71 -0.64
C GLU A 20 -13.34 -3.73 -0.85
N THR A 21 -12.76 -2.55 -1.05
CA THR A 21 -11.32 -2.41 -1.32
C THR A 21 -10.51 -2.80 -0.08
N LEU A 22 -10.94 -2.36 1.10
CA LEU A 22 -10.31 -2.73 2.36
C LEU A 22 -10.44 -4.24 2.64
N GLY A 23 -11.62 -4.81 2.38
CA GLY A 23 -11.85 -6.25 2.53
C GLY A 23 -10.97 -7.09 1.58
N ALA A 24 -10.80 -6.64 0.34
CA ALA A 24 -9.88 -7.25 -0.62
C ALA A 24 -8.41 -7.20 -0.14
N SER A 25 -7.96 -6.09 0.45
CA SER A 25 -6.63 -6.00 1.05
C SER A 25 -6.45 -7.03 2.16
N ILE A 26 -7.42 -7.16 3.07
CA ILE A 26 -7.38 -8.12 4.18
C ILE A 26 -7.32 -9.57 3.64
N ALA A 27 -8.16 -9.90 2.67
CA ALA A 27 -8.18 -11.22 2.05
C ALA A 27 -6.84 -11.55 1.35
N ALA A 28 -6.24 -10.56 0.69
CA ALA A 28 -4.94 -10.71 0.04
C ALA A 28 -3.82 -10.94 1.06
N ILE A 29 -3.76 -10.13 2.14
CA ILE A 29 -2.81 -10.29 3.25
C ILE A 29 -2.93 -11.67 3.86
N LYS A 30 -4.15 -12.08 4.23
CA LYS A 30 -4.40 -13.39 4.82
C LYS A 30 -3.86 -14.52 3.93
N LYS A 31 -4.08 -14.44 2.62
CA LYS A 31 -3.61 -15.46 1.66
C LYS A 31 -2.09 -15.43 1.49
N GLN A 32 -1.50 -14.24 1.41
CA GLN A 32 -0.07 -14.06 1.21
C GLN A 32 0.75 -14.54 2.41
N ASP A 33 0.25 -14.29 3.62
CA ASP A 33 0.96 -14.54 4.87
C ASP A 33 0.51 -15.85 5.54
N ASP A 34 -0.31 -16.66 4.86
CA ASP A 34 -0.91 -17.92 5.34
C ASP A 34 -1.60 -17.82 6.72
N LEU A 35 -2.28 -16.69 6.95
CA LEU A 35 -2.94 -16.41 8.23
C LEU A 35 -4.31 -17.08 8.34
N SER A 36 -4.70 -17.42 9.57
CA SER A 36 -6.08 -17.75 9.89
C SER A 36 -6.90 -16.48 10.15
N TRP A 37 -8.23 -16.59 10.10
CA TRP A 37 -9.11 -15.48 10.51
C TRP A 37 -8.97 -15.12 11.99
N ASN A 38 -8.46 -16.03 12.81
CA ASN A 38 -8.16 -15.76 14.21
C ASN A 38 -6.95 -14.83 14.33
N ASP A 39 -5.90 -15.05 13.54
CA ASP A 39 -4.69 -14.21 13.53
C ASP A 39 -5.00 -12.80 13.03
N VAL A 40 -5.78 -12.71 11.94
CA VAL A 40 -6.29 -11.42 11.44
C VAL A 40 -7.13 -10.70 12.52
N GLY A 41 -7.99 -11.45 13.22
CA GLY A 41 -8.77 -10.91 14.34
C GLY A 41 -7.88 -10.35 15.46
N LEU A 42 -6.84 -11.08 15.86
CA LEU A 42 -5.89 -10.64 16.88
C LEU A 42 -5.20 -9.32 16.49
N VAL A 43 -4.74 -9.20 15.24
CA VAL A 43 -4.16 -7.94 14.74
C VAL A 43 -5.16 -6.80 14.79
N LEU A 44 -6.39 -7.02 14.32
CA LEU A 44 -7.43 -6.00 14.24
C LEU A 44 -8.11 -5.67 15.59
N GLY A 45 -7.79 -6.42 16.65
CA GLY A 45 -8.45 -6.31 17.95
C GLY A 45 -9.91 -6.75 17.91
N LYS A 46 -10.22 -7.78 17.11
CA LYS A 46 -11.56 -8.29 16.84
C LYS A 46 -11.63 -9.81 16.93
N GLN A 47 -12.86 -10.33 17.01
CA GLN A 47 -13.12 -11.76 16.92
C GLN A 47 -13.00 -12.24 15.48
N ARG A 48 -12.77 -13.55 15.31
CA ARG A 48 -12.60 -14.23 14.03
C ARG A 48 -13.71 -13.90 13.03
N GLU A 49 -14.96 -13.93 13.50
CA GLU A 49 -16.15 -13.70 12.68
C GLU A 49 -16.21 -12.27 12.15
N THR A 50 -15.86 -11.30 13.00
CA THR A 50 -15.79 -9.88 12.61
C THR A 50 -14.66 -9.63 11.62
N ALA A 51 -13.50 -10.27 11.82
CA ALA A 51 -12.39 -10.17 10.88
C ALA A 51 -12.74 -10.75 9.49
N ALA A 52 -13.46 -11.88 9.46
CA ALA A 52 -13.98 -12.45 8.23
C ALA A 52 -15.05 -11.54 7.57
N GLY A 53 -15.93 -10.93 8.36
CA GLY A 53 -16.92 -9.97 7.87
C GLY A 53 -16.26 -8.77 7.19
N TYR A 54 -15.21 -8.20 7.79
CA TYR A 54 -14.45 -7.12 7.17
C TYR A 54 -13.83 -7.51 5.82
N ALA A 55 -13.35 -8.75 5.67
CA ALA A 55 -12.82 -9.22 4.40
C ALA A 55 -13.89 -9.36 3.30
N SER A 56 -15.13 -9.65 3.68
CA SER A 56 -16.29 -9.67 2.77
C SER A 56 -16.83 -8.26 2.46
N GLY A 57 -16.27 -7.20 3.06
CA GLY A 57 -16.83 -5.85 3.00
C GLY A 57 -18.12 -5.70 3.82
N GLU A 58 -18.42 -6.68 4.67
CA GLU A 58 -19.59 -6.69 5.54
C GLU A 58 -19.25 -5.94 6.84
N GLY A 59 -19.79 -4.72 6.94
CA GLY A 59 -19.69 -3.89 8.14
C GLY A 59 -18.58 -2.86 8.08
N ASP A 60 -18.81 -1.78 8.82
CA ASP A 60 -17.86 -0.67 8.92
C ASP A 60 -16.68 -1.05 9.83
N MET A 61 -15.46 -0.77 9.36
CA MET A 61 -14.26 -0.98 10.15
C MET A 61 -14.04 0.22 11.06
N GLY A 62 -14.13 -0.01 12.37
CA GLY A 62 -13.84 1.04 13.34
C GLY A 62 -12.40 1.57 13.23
N LEU A 63 -12.23 2.87 13.49
CA LEU A 63 -10.94 3.57 13.40
C LEU A 63 -9.80 2.84 14.13
N ILE A 64 -10.05 2.26 15.31
CA ILE A 64 -9.04 1.53 16.07
C ILE A 64 -8.52 0.31 15.31
N SER A 65 -9.42 -0.50 14.75
CA SER A 65 -9.05 -1.68 13.95
C SER A 65 -8.30 -1.26 12.67
N PHE A 66 -8.72 -0.15 12.05
CA PHE A 66 -8.00 0.42 10.91
C PHE A 66 -6.57 0.86 11.27
N LEU A 67 -6.38 1.56 12.38
CA LEU A 67 -5.04 1.98 12.84
C LEU A 67 -4.16 0.78 13.22
N LEU A 68 -4.73 -0.26 13.85
CA LEU A 68 -4.00 -1.48 14.17
C LEU A 68 -3.56 -2.23 12.90
N GLY A 69 -4.46 -2.40 11.93
CA GLY A 69 -4.11 -3.00 10.63
C GLY A 69 -3.08 -2.17 9.86
N THR A 70 -3.17 -0.84 9.93
CA THR A 70 -2.16 0.07 9.34
C THR A 70 -0.83 -0.05 10.06
N ARG A 71 -0.80 -0.23 11.38
CA ARG A 71 0.45 -0.43 12.12
C ARG A 71 1.14 -1.73 11.72
N GLU A 72 0.37 -2.82 11.57
CA GLU A 72 0.91 -4.15 11.28
C GLU A 72 1.32 -4.30 9.81
N TRP A 73 0.43 -3.91 8.89
CA TRP A 73 0.56 -4.18 7.46
C TRP A 73 0.78 -2.92 6.61
N ASN A 74 0.75 -1.74 7.24
CA ASN A 74 1.10 -0.46 6.61
C ASN A 74 0.40 -0.25 5.25
N GLY A 75 1.17 0.02 4.21
CA GLY A 75 0.66 0.30 2.88
C GLY A 75 -0.05 -0.88 2.23
N GLN A 76 0.33 -2.11 2.55
CA GLN A 76 -0.31 -3.31 2.00
C GLN A 76 -1.78 -3.41 2.42
N PHE A 77 -2.10 -2.93 3.62
CA PHE A 77 -3.47 -2.86 4.12
C PHE A 77 -4.18 -1.60 3.67
N ALA A 78 -3.57 -0.43 3.88
CA ALA A 78 -4.26 0.85 3.78
C ALA A 78 -4.16 1.52 2.40
N ASN A 79 -3.08 1.35 1.63
CA ASN A 79 -2.86 2.22 0.46
C ASN A 79 -3.86 2.00 -0.68
N ALA A 80 -4.43 0.80 -0.81
CA ALA A 80 -5.49 0.55 -1.80
C ALA A 80 -6.75 1.40 -1.54
N VAL A 81 -7.16 1.53 -0.28
CA VAL A 81 -8.31 2.36 0.10
C VAL A 81 -7.96 3.85 0.11
N MET A 82 -6.74 4.21 0.50
CA MET A 82 -6.27 5.60 0.48
C MET A 82 -6.10 6.14 -0.95
N ALA A 83 -5.77 5.29 -1.92
CA ALA A 83 -5.70 5.67 -3.33
C ALA A 83 -7.05 6.13 -3.89
N LEU A 84 -8.18 5.71 -3.29
CA LEU A 84 -9.51 6.19 -3.68
C LEU A 84 -9.72 7.69 -3.41
N ILE A 85 -8.87 8.27 -2.57
CA ILE A 85 -8.89 9.69 -2.18
C ILE A 85 -7.57 10.40 -2.51
N ASP A 86 -6.81 9.88 -3.48
CA ASP A 86 -5.49 10.41 -3.90
C ASP A 86 -4.46 10.51 -2.75
N MET A 87 -4.54 9.62 -1.75
CA MET A 87 -3.61 9.60 -0.61
C MET A 87 -2.82 8.29 -0.54
N LYS A 88 -1.68 8.34 0.15
CA LYS A 88 -0.84 7.19 0.49
C LYS A 88 -0.38 7.31 1.93
N ILE A 89 -0.41 6.21 2.69
CA ILE A 89 0.23 6.11 4.00
C ILE A 89 1.65 5.60 3.81
N VAL A 90 2.56 6.25 4.54
CA VAL A 90 3.98 5.90 4.62
C VAL A 90 4.38 5.92 6.10
N PRO A 91 5.26 5.01 6.56
CA PRO A 91 5.79 5.08 7.91
C PRO A 91 6.49 6.42 8.13
N LEU A 92 6.29 7.02 9.30
CA LEU A 92 7.00 8.25 9.64
C LEU A 92 8.51 7.97 9.73
N ASP A 93 8.94 6.88 10.36
CA ASP A 93 10.36 6.49 10.40
C ASP A 93 10.69 5.49 9.27
N ALA A 94 10.32 5.80 8.04
CA ALA A 94 10.65 4.96 6.90
C ALA A 94 12.19 4.88 6.74
N CYS A 95 12.74 3.69 7.00
CA CYS A 95 14.09 3.26 6.64
C CYS A 95 15.26 4.23 6.98
N HIS A 96 15.81 4.11 8.20
CA HIS A 96 17.10 4.72 8.59
C HIS A 96 18.32 3.91 8.13
N LEU A 97 18.32 3.41 6.89
CA LEU A 97 19.51 2.74 6.36
C LEU A 97 20.66 3.74 6.23
N PRO A 98 21.91 3.31 6.46
CA PRO A 98 23.09 4.05 6.02
C PRO A 98 22.96 4.39 4.52
N ALA A 99 23.42 5.58 4.12
CA ALA A 99 23.21 6.09 2.76
C ALA A 99 23.67 5.10 1.66
N ALA A 100 24.76 4.37 1.90
CA ALA A 100 25.26 3.35 0.97
C ALA A 100 24.28 2.17 0.80
N GLU A 101 23.67 1.71 1.90
CA GLU A 101 22.69 0.61 1.88
C GLU A 101 21.37 1.06 1.26
N ALA A 102 20.93 2.28 1.58
CA ALA A 102 19.74 2.90 0.99
C ALA A 102 19.86 3.01 -0.55
N VAL A 103 21.00 3.49 -1.05
CA VAL A 103 21.26 3.59 -2.49
C VAL A 103 21.30 2.19 -3.14
N LEU A 104 21.90 1.20 -2.47
CA LEU A 104 21.93 -0.17 -2.97
C LEU A 104 20.53 -0.78 -3.11
N VAL A 105 19.63 -0.54 -2.13
CA VAL A 105 18.23 -0.99 -2.20
C VAL A 105 17.52 -0.37 -3.41
N ILE A 106 17.69 0.94 -3.64
CA ILE A 106 17.14 1.62 -4.81
C ILE A 106 17.70 1.02 -6.11
N MET A 107 19.01 0.80 -6.18
CA MET A 107 19.66 0.23 -7.37
C MET A 107 19.17 -1.19 -7.67
N ARG A 108 18.96 -2.03 -6.64
CA ARG A 108 18.42 -3.38 -6.82
C ARG A 108 17.02 -3.36 -7.41
N ALA A 109 16.16 -2.47 -6.93
CA ALA A 109 14.83 -2.29 -7.49
C ALA A 109 14.89 -1.82 -8.95
N LEU A 110 15.79 -0.89 -9.27
CA LEU A 110 15.97 -0.40 -10.64
C LEU A 110 16.44 -1.51 -11.59
N VAL A 111 17.41 -2.33 -11.17
CA VAL A 111 17.90 -3.47 -11.96
C VAL A 111 16.78 -4.47 -12.20
N ALA A 112 16.04 -4.84 -11.15
CA ALA A 112 14.93 -5.80 -11.26
C ALA A 112 13.85 -5.33 -12.24
N LEU A 113 13.49 -4.03 -12.18
CA LEU A 113 12.55 -3.42 -13.12
C LEU A 113 13.10 -3.37 -14.55
N GLN A 114 14.38 -3.08 -14.72
CA GLN A 114 15.02 -3.03 -16.02
C GLN A 114 15.07 -4.42 -16.67
N GLU A 115 15.39 -5.46 -15.90
CA GLU A 115 15.38 -6.85 -16.38
C GLU A 115 13.97 -7.33 -16.74
N ALA A 116 12.96 -6.85 -16.00
CA ALA A 116 11.56 -7.18 -16.26
C ALA A 116 10.93 -6.33 -17.38
N THR A 117 11.64 -5.33 -17.90
CA THR A 117 11.15 -4.49 -18.99
C THR A 117 11.30 -5.23 -20.31
N SER A 118 10.19 -5.35 -21.03
CA SER A 118 10.14 -6.05 -22.32
C SER A 118 10.94 -5.30 -23.40
N ALA A 119 11.28 -5.98 -24.50
CA ALA A 119 11.95 -5.35 -25.64
C ALA A 119 11.22 -4.11 -26.23
N GLY A 120 9.92 -3.96 -25.94
CA GLY A 120 9.12 -2.78 -26.30
C GLY A 120 9.16 -1.63 -25.28
N GLY A 121 9.94 -1.74 -24.19
CA GLY A 121 9.99 -0.75 -23.12
C GLY A 121 8.81 -0.82 -22.14
N GLU A 122 7.91 -1.78 -22.30
CA GLU A 122 6.74 -1.96 -21.44
C GLU A 122 7.02 -2.91 -20.28
N LEU A 123 6.56 -2.49 -19.10
CA LEU A 123 6.59 -3.26 -17.87
C LEU A 123 5.18 -3.81 -17.62
N SER A 124 5.03 -5.13 -17.60
CA SER A 124 3.73 -5.79 -17.41
C SER A 124 3.28 -5.79 -15.95
N ASP A 125 1.97 -5.92 -15.72
CA ASP A 125 1.42 -6.07 -14.36
C ASP A 125 1.97 -7.30 -13.63
N ASP A 126 2.22 -8.39 -14.35
CA ASP A 126 2.82 -9.60 -13.78
C ASP A 126 4.28 -9.37 -13.38
N ALA A 127 5.04 -8.61 -14.17
CA ALA A 127 6.39 -8.17 -13.82
C ALA A 127 6.38 -7.27 -12.57
N LEU A 128 5.41 -6.35 -12.46
CA LEU A 128 5.24 -5.51 -11.27
C LEU A 128 4.95 -6.35 -10.02
N ARG A 129 4.07 -7.36 -10.12
CA ARG A 129 3.76 -8.27 -9.02
C ARG A 129 4.97 -9.10 -8.62
N ALA A 130 5.73 -9.63 -9.59
CA ALA A 130 6.92 -10.44 -9.35
C ALA A 130 8.04 -9.66 -8.65
N ASN A 131 8.12 -8.35 -8.88
CA ASN A 131 9.16 -7.47 -8.32
C ASN A 131 8.68 -6.59 -7.16
N ARG A 132 7.49 -6.90 -6.60
CA ARG A 132 6.83 -6.09 -5.57
C ARG A 132 7.74 -5.77 -4.39
N ASP A 133 8.45 -6.75 -3.85
CA ASP A 133 9.25 -6.57 -2.65
C ASP A 133 10.41 -5.60 -2.87
N ALA A 134 11.04 -5.67 -4.05
CA ALA A 134 12.10 -4.73 -4.42
C ALA A 134 11.55 -3.31 -4.59
N ILE A 135 10.37 -3.16 -5.22
CA ILE A 135 9.69 -1.88 -5.41
C ILE A 135 9.32 -1.27 -4.05
N GLU A 136 8.73 -2.05 -3.15
CA GLU A 136 8.33 -1.59 -1.81
C GLU A 136 9.54 -1.24 -0.95
N ALA A 137 10.63 -2.01 -1.01
CA ALA A 137 11.87 -1.69 -0.31
C ALA A 137 12.47 -0.36 -0.78
N ALA A 138 12.50 -0.11 -2.10
CA ALA A 138 12.92 1.18 -2.64
C ALA A 138 11.97 2.32 -2.27
N ALA A 139 10.65 2.07 -2.27
CA ALA A 139 9.66 3.05 -1.84
C ALA A 139 9.87 3.49 -0.39
N GLN A 140 10.16 2.55 0.52
CA GLN A 140 10.48 2.86 1.91
C GLN A 140 11.72 3.77 2.04
N VAL A 141 12.77 3.54 1.24
CA VAL A 141 13.94 4.43 1.22
C VAL A 141 13.56 5.84 0.78
N PHE A 142 12.77 5.97 -0.30
CA PHE A 142 12.34 7.29 -0.78
C PHE A 142 11.42 8.00 0.21
N ASP A 143 10.54 7.27 0.89
CA ASP A 143 9.67 7.81 1.92
C ASP A 143 10.51 8.35 3.10
N GLY A 144 11.56 7.65 3.50
CA GLY A 144 12.54 8.14 4.49
C GLY A 144 13.25 9.43 4.08
N TYR A 145 13.65 9.54 2.80
CA TYR A 145 14.26 10.78 2.28
C TYR A 145 13.28 11.96 2.24
N ARG A 146 12.02 11.73 1.86
CA ARG A 146 10.97 12.78 1.88
C ARG A 146 10.76 13.30 3.29
N GLU A 147 10.75 12.40 4.26
CA GLU A 147 10.57 12.72 5.67
C GLU A 147 11.74 13.55 6.21
N ARG A 148 12.98 13.14 5.89
CA ARG A 148 14.18 13.94 6.21
C ARG A 148 14.16 15.34 5.58
N LEU A 149 13.70 15.45 4.33
CA LEU A 149 13.56 16.74 3.65
C LEU A 149 12.53 17.64 4.34
N ALA A 150 11.39 17.10 4.76
CA ALA A 150 10.37 17.85 5.48
C ALA A 150 10.90 18.42 6.81
N ARG A 151 11.73 17.66 7.54
CA ARG A 151 12.39 18.12 8.78
C ARG A 151 13.47 19.19 8.55
N THR A 152 14.06 19.25 7.35
CA THR A 152 15.12 20.22 7.01
C THR A 152 14.54 21.53 6.43
N ALA A 153 13.29 21.49 5.96
CA ALA A 153 12.60 22.63 5.35
C ALA A 153 11.79 23.49 6.35
N GLY A 154 11.78 23.13 7.63
CA GLY A 154 11.19 23.90 8.74
C GLY A 154 12.26 24.50 9.64
#